data_AF-A0A1X1TAC2-F1
#
_entry.id   AF-A0A1X1TAC2-F1
#
_cell.length_a   1.000
_cell.length_b   1.000
_cell.length_c   1.000
_cell.angle_alpha   90.00
_cell.angle_beta   90.00
_cell.angle_gamma   90.00
#
_symmetry.space_group_name_H-M   'P 1'
#
loop_
_entity.id
_entity.type
_entity.pdbx_description
1 polymer ?
#
loop_
_entity_poly.entity_id
_entity_poly.type
_entity_poly.pdbx_seq_one_letter_code
_entity_poly.pdbx_strand_id
1 'polypeptide(L)'
;MQIRIEGADLPGSSCGPSPDGPQGYRNIHVGVQRRNHREELLGLVSADAATASWMLDCSVDNRGEAPDVTGPYIQGRPGGRFIYLSWVAVDDADTGNAANMFRRAKLWLDGGVPGETLIQAAARGQLLGRLRLSDAKGNPLCASVRPPLIAWSCPE
;
A
#
# COMPACT_ATOMS: atom_id res chain seq x y z
N MET A 1 -17.72 -0.47 1.19
CA MET A 1 -16.85 -1.66 1.13
C MET A 1 -15.57 -1.35 1.89
N GLN A 2 -14.89 -2.36 2.41
CA GLN A 2 -13.57 -2.21 3.01
C GLN A 2 -12.52 -2.95 2.19
N ILE A 3 -11.34 -2.35 2.04
CA ILE A 3 -10.18 -3.02 1.49
C ILE A 3 -9.23 -3.30 2.65
N ARG A 4 -9.00 -4.59 2.91
CA ARG A 4 -7.97 -5.06 3.83
C ARG A 4 -6.69 -5.33 3.07
N ILE A 5 -5.58 -4.78 3.52
CA ILE A 5 -4.25 -5.08 3.00
C ILE A 5 -3.47 -5.80 4.10
N GLU A 6 -2.94 -6.98 3.80
CA GLU A 6 -2.09 -7.77 4.69
C GLU A 6 -0.72 -7.95 4.05
N GLY A 7 0.31 -7.44 4.72
CA GLY A 7 1.71 -7.57 4.34
C GLY A 7 2.48 -8.50 5.26
N ALA A 8 3.36 -9.31 4.68
CA ALA A 8 4.34 -10.13 5.39
C ALA A 8 5.73 -9.92 4.77
N ASP A 9 6.76 -10.57 5.32
CA ASP A 9 8.13 -10.49 4.81
C ASP A 9 8.61 -9.04 4.63
N LEU A 10 8.63 -8.30 5.73
CA LEU A 10 9.07 -6.90 5.72
C LEU A 10 10.60 -6.82 5.55
N PRO A 11 11.13 -5.73 4.98
CA PRO A 11 12.54 -5.62 4.56
C PRO A 11 13.54 -5.43 5.71
N GLY A 12 13.07 -5.28 6.95
CA GLY A 12 13.88 -4.87 8.10
C GLY A 12 13.96 -3.35 8.25
N SER A 13 14.39 -2.90 9.42
CA SER A 13 14.42 -1.48 9.82
C SER A 13 15.54 -0.65 9.16
N SER A 14 16.30 -1.23 8.23
CA SER A 14 17.38 -0.54 7.50
C SER A 14 17.40 -0.90 6.02
N CYS A 15 17.74 0.07 5.18
CA CYS A 15 17.92 -0.10 3.74
C CYS A 15 19.27 0.49 3.35
N GLY A 16 20.05 -0.27 2.58
CA GLY A 16 21.39 0.15 2.19
C GLY A 16 21.40 1.43 1.32
N PRO A 17 22.59 2.03 1.11
CA PRO A 17 22.77 3.20 0.28
C PRO A 17 22.16 3.09 -1.12
N SER A 18 21.58 4.19 -1.60
CA SER A 18 21.09 4.36 -2.97
C SER A 18 21.46 5.75 -3.50
N PRO A 19 21.38 6.00 -4.82
CA PRO A 19 21.61 7.35 -5.35
C PRO A 19 20.78 8.45 -4.67
N ASP A 20 19.53 8.13 -4.31
CA ASP A 20 18.61 9.06 -3.61
C ASP A 20 18.85 9.13 -2.08
N GLY A 21 19.69 8.24 -1.55
CA GLY A 21 19.99 8.12 -0.13
C GLY A 21 21.39 7.55 0.08
N PRO A 22 22.45 8.34 -0.14
CA PRO A 22 23.84 7.84 -0.17
C PRO A 22 24.31 7.22 1.16
N GLN A 23 23.65 7.56 2.26
CA GLN A 23 23.95 7.03 3.60
C GLN A 23 23.08 5.82 3.97
N GLY A 24 22.13 5.44 3.10
CA GLY A 24 21.07 4.49 3.43
C GLY A 24 19.99 5.10 4.33
N TYR A 25 19.02 4.27 4.69
CA TYR A 25 17.90 4.63 5.56
C TYR A 25 17.86 3.70 6.78
N ARG A 26 17.43 4.24 7.91
CA ARG A 26 17.24 3.53 9.19
C ARG A 26 15.88 3.91 9.77
N ASN A 27 15.45 3.16 10.78
CA ASN A 27 14.16 3.35 11.44
C ASN A 27 13.00 3.41 10.43
N ILE A 28 13.05 2.47 9.48
CA ILE A 28 12.14 2.45 8.34
C ILE A 28 10.76 1.98 8.78
N HIS A 29 9.74 2.67 8.30
CA HIS A 29 8.35 2.31 8.49
C HIS A 29 7.60 2.32 7.16
N VAL A 30 6.44 1.65 7.14
CA VAL A 30 5.49 1.64 6.02
C VAL A 30 4.11 2.03 6.48
N GLY A 31 3.40 2.82 5.68
CA GLY A 31 2.00 3.15 5.90
C GLY A 31 1.26 3.36 4.58
N VAL A 32 -0.08 3.45 4.67
CA VAL A 32 -0.92 3.72 3.50
C VAL A 32 -1.09 5.22 3.32
N GLN A 33 -0.68 5.75 2.17
CA GLN A 33 -0.71 7.18 1.91
C GLN A 33 -2.12 7.67 1.59
N ARG A 34 -2.59 8.70 2.31
CA ARG A 34 -3.85 9.37 2.00
C ARG A 34 -3.77 10.09 0.64
N ARG A 35 -4.89 10.11 -0.08
CA ARG A 35 -5.03 10.84 -1.34
C ARG A 35 -4.93 12.34 -1.07
N ASN A 36 -4.15 13.05 -1.89
CA ASN A 36 -3.89 14.50 -1.79
C ASN A 36 -3.15 14.98 -0.53
N HIS A 37 -2.79 14.07 0.38
CA HIS A 37 -2.06 14.38 1.61
C HIS A 37 -0.86 13.44 1.72
N ARG A 38 0.29 13.85 1.14
CA ARG A 38 1.47 12.97 1.00
C ARG A 38 2.05 12.51 2.34
N GLU A 39 1.97 13.35 3.37
CA GLU A 39 2.56 13.09 4.69
C GLU A 39 1.61 12.37 5.64
N GLU A 40 0.32 12.30 5.31
CA GLU A 40 -0.66 11.57 6.10
C GLU A 40 -0.62 10.08 5.72
N LEU A 41 0.05 9.30 6.57
CA LEU A 41 0.14 7.84 6.46
C LEU A 41 -0.74 7.16 7.49
N LEU A 42 -1.65 6.31 7.02
CA LEU A 42 -2.46 5.47 7.89
C LEU A 42 -1.66 4.26 8.39
N GLY A 43 -1.75 4.03 9.70
CA GLY A 43 -1.27 2.80 10.34
C GLY A 43 0.21 2.56 10.09
N LEU A 44 1.07 3.49 10.51
CA LEU A 44 2.50 3.35 10.34
C LEU A 44 3.02 2.09 11.07
N VAL A 45 3.67 1.18 10.34
CA VAL A 45 4.20 -0.08 10.86
C VAL A 45 5.71 -0.13 10.66
N SER A 46 6.45 -0.54 11.69
CA SER A 46 7.90 -0.73 11.60
C SER A 46 8.26 -1.77 10.55
N ALA A 47 9.30 -1.52 9.76
CA ALA A 47 9.76 -2.41 8.71
C ALA A 47 10.44 -3.69 9.23
N ASP A 48 10.65 -3.84 10.53
CA ASP A 48 11.10 -5.08 11.17
C ASP A 48 9.98 -5.88 11.85
N ALA A 49 8.73 -5.41 11.77
CA ALA A 49 7.58 -6.15 12.25
C ALA A 49 7.39 -7.46 11.45
N ALA A 50 6.77 -8.47 12.06
CA ALA A 50 6.47 -9.73 11.38
C ALA A 50 5.44 -9.56 10.26
N THR A 51 4.45 -8.69 10.46
CA THR A 51 3.34 -8.44 9.54
C THR A 51 2.85 -7.00 9.64
N ALA A 52 2.19 -6.52 8.59
CA ALA A 52 1.45 -5.25 8.60
C ALA A 52 0.02 -5.47 8.11
N SER A 53 -0.96 -4.75 8.68
CA SER A 53 -2.35 -4.84 8.26
C SER A 53 -3.00 -3.46 8.26
N TRP A 54 -3.74 -3.16 7.20
CA TRP A 54 -4.50 -1.91 7.06
C TRP A 54 -5.93 -2.18 6.61
N MET A 55 -6.86 -1.38 7.10
CA MET A 55 -8.26 -1.38 6.69
C MET A 55 -8.59 -0.03 6.08
N LEU A 56 -9.09 -0.03 4.85
CA LEU A 56 -9.37 1.17 4.07
C LEU A 56 -10.85 1.21 3.69
N ASP A 57 -11.55 2.25 4.10
CA ASP A 57 -12.92 2.47 3.64
C ASP A 57 -12.93 2.96 2.19
N CYS A 58 -13.81 2.35 1.39
CA CYS A 58 -14.00 2.70 0.00
C CYS A 58 -15.45 2.50 -0.47
N SER A 59 -15.76 3.16 -1.57
CA SER A 59 -17.01 3.01 -2.32
C SER A 59 -16.70 2.40 -3.68
N VAL A 60 -17.62 1.58 -4.18
CA VAL A 60 -17.57 1.01 -5.53
C VAL A 60 -18.77 1.54 -6.29
N ASP A 61 -18.49 2.27 -7.38
CA ASP A 61 -19.52 2.63 -8.35
C ASP A 61 -19.49 1.64 -9.51
N ASN A 62 -20.56 0.87 -9.65
CA ASN A 62 -20.75 -0.17 -10.64
C ASN A 62 -21.78 0.20 -11.72
N ARG A 63 -22.12 1.49 -11.86
CA ARG A 63 -23.06 1.98 -12.87
C ARG A 63 -22.43 2.23 -14.24
N GLY A 64 -21.10 2.32 -14.32
CA GLY A 64 -20.35 2.49 -15.56
C GLY A 64 -19.96 1.17 -16.23
N GLU A 65 -19.24 1.26 -17.35
CA GLU A 65 -18.74 0.09 -18.11
C GLU A 65 -17.79 -0.79 -17.28
N ALA A 66 -17.06 -0.19 -16.36
CA ALA A 66 -16.20 -0.87 -15.40
C ALA A 66 -16.45 -0.33 -13.99
N PRO A 67 -16.37 -1.18 -12.94
CA PRO A 67 -16.47 -0.71 -11.57
C PRO A 67 -15.36 0.30 -11.24
N ASP A 68 -15.73 1.45 -10.67
CA ASP A 68 -14.80 2.47 -10.21
C ASP A 68 -14.71 2.47 -8.68
N VAL A 69 -13.51 2.21 -8.16
CA VAL A 69 -13.26 2.22 -6.71
C VAL A 69 -12.77 3.59 -6.28
N THR A 70 -13.41 4.16 -5.27
CA THR A 70 -13.09 5.49 -4.74
C THR A 70 -12.97 5.47 -3.21
N GLY A 71 -12.19 6.39 -2.65
CA GLY A 71 -12.05 6.52 -1.21
C GLY A 71 -10.88 7.41 -0.81
N PRO A 72 -10.71 7.72 0.49
CA PRO A 72 -9.66 8.61 0.99
C PRO A 72 -8.24 8.12 0.74
N TYR A 73 -8.06 6.80 0.58
CA TYR A 73 -6.76 6.16 0.34
C TYR A 73 -6.64 5.58 -1.08
N ILE A 74 -7.64 5.84 -1.95
CA ILE A 74 -7.64 5.39 -3.33
C ILE A 74 -7.14 6.53 -4.23
N GLN A 75 -6.04 6.25 -4.91
CA GLN A 75 -5.32 7.19 -5.76
C GLN A 75 -5.73 7.03 -7.22
N GLY A 76 -5.29 7.96 -8.06
CA GLY A 76 -5.49 7.90 -9.50
C GLY A 76 -6.87 8.36 -9.97
N ARG A 77 -7.07 8.30 -11.29
CA ARG A 77 -8.33 8.63 -11.98
C ARG A 77 -9.12 7.33 -12.25
N PRO A 78 -10.41 7.39 -12.64
CA PRO A 78 -11.13 6.22 -13.12
C PRO A 78 -10.36 5.47 -14.22
N GLY A 79 -10.29 4.14 -14.14
CA GLY A 79 -9.49 3.28 -15.02
C GLY A 79 -7.98 3.24 -14.69
N GLY A 80 -7.56 3.93 -13.63
CA GLY A 80 -6.20 3.92 -13.12
C GLY A 80 -6.14 4.01 -11.59
N ARG A 81 -7.07 3.36 -10.89
CA ARG A 81 -7.16 3.32 -9.43
C ARG A 81 -6.08 2.43 -8.80
N PHE A 82 -5.47 2.90 -7.73
CA PHE A 82 -4.47 2.17 -6.96
C PHE A 82 -4.39 2.68 -5.51
N ILE A 83 -3.72 1.92 -4.64
CA ILE A 83 -3.38 2.31 -3.27
C ILE A 83 -1.87 2.59 -3.20
N TYR A 84 -1.45 3.62 -2.45
CA TYR A 84 -0.03 3.86 -2.19
C TYR A 84 0.38 3.26 -0.86
N LEU A 85 1.37 2.36 -0.89
CA LEU A 85 2.23 2.11 0.26
C LEU A 85 3.43 3.05 0.19
N SER A 86 3.71 3.74 1.28
CA SER A 86 4.82 4.68 1.41
C SER A 86 5.78 4.23 2.48
N TRP A 87 7.04 4.10 2.10
CA TRP A 87 8.16 3.82 2.99
C TRP A 87 8.79 5.14 3.42
N VAL A 88 8.96 5.29 4.72
CA VAL A 88 9.51 6.48 5.35
C VAL A 88 10.63 6.08 6.30
N ALA A 89 11.65 6.93 6.40
CA ALA A 89 12.57 6.90 7.53
C ALA A 89 12.03 7.86 8.59
N VAL A 90 11.90 7.39 9.83
CA VAL A 90 11.49 8.22 10.96
C VAL A 90 12.76 8.65 11.69
N ASP A 91 12.99 9.95 11.82
CA ASP A 91 14.11 10.44 12.61
C ASP A 91 13.84 10.21 14.10
N ASP A 92 14.84 9.73 14.84
CA ASP A 92 14.77 9.49 16.29
C ASP A 92 14.67 10.79 17.10
N ALA A 93 14.90 11.94 16.47
CA ALA A 93 14.69 13.25 17.07
C ALA A 93 13.18 13.55 17.07
N ASP A 94 12.63 13.65 18.27
CA ASP A 94 11.23 13.87 18.66
C ASP A 94 10.63 15.21 18.15
N THR A 95 10.79 15.50 16.86
CA THR A 95 10.29 16.69 16.15
C THR A 95 9.21 16.29 15.16
N GLY A 96 8.16 15.67 15.69
CA GLY A 96 6.75 15.91 15.34
C GLY A 96 6.22 15.91 13.90
N ASN A 97 6.99 15.98 12.80
CA ASN A 97 6.37 16.10 11.47
C ASN A 97 7.25 15.98 10.21
N ALA A 98 8.19 15.03 10.10
CA ALA A 98 8.72 14.70 8.76
C ALA A 98 9.25 13.27 8.68
N ALA A 99 8.35 12.29 8.59
CA ALA A 99 8.76 10.97 8.14
C ALA A 99 9.30 11.11 6.70
N ASN A 100 10.60 10.95 6.49
CA ASN A 100 11.24 11.19 5.21
C ASN A 100 10.89 10.06 4.24
N MET A 101 9.89 10.30 3.40
CA MET A 101 9.43 9.33 2.42
C MET A 101 10.43 9.17 1.28
N PHE A 102 11.05 8.00 1.20
CA PHE A 102 12.08 7.70 0.21
C PHE A 102 11.65 6.70 -0.86
N ARG A 103 10.58 5.94 -0.62
CA ARG A 103 10.14 4.89 -1.55
C ARG A 103 8.64 4.64 -1.49
N ARG A 104 8.04 4.23 -2.62
CA ARG A 104 6.60 3.94 -2.71
C ARG A 104 6.30 2.76 -3.61
N ALA A 105 5.19 2.08 -3.32
CA ALA A 105 4.60 1.03 -4.14
C ALA A 105 3.13 1.36 -4.47
N LYS A 106 2.73 1.17 -5.73
CA LYS A 106 1.35 1.29 -6.20
C LYS A 106 0.71 -0.10 -6.21
N LEU A 107 -0.21 -0.37 -5.29
CA LEU A 107 -1.04 -1.57 -5.32
C LEU A 107 -2.20 -1.29 -6.28
N TRP A 108 -2.12 -1.82 -7.49
CA TRP A 108 -3.11 -1.52 -8.53
C TRP A 108 -4.44 -2.22 -8.24
N LEU A 109 -5.52 -1.45 -8.33
CA LEU A 109 -6.88 -1.96 -8.31
C LEU A 109 -7.34 -2.20 -9.75
N ASP A 110 -7.31 -1.17 -10.58
CA ASP A 110 -7.66 -1.28 -12.00
C ASP A 110 -6.61 -2.08 -12.77
N GLY A 111 -7.04 -3.15 -13.43
CA GLY A 111 -6.17 -4.12 -14.09
C GLY A 111 -5.27 -4.91 -13.13
N GLY A 112 -5.49 -4.81 -11.81
CA GLY A 112 -4.80 -5.59 -10.78
C GLY A 112 -5.73 -6.57 -10.05
N VAL A 113 -6.95 -6.15 -9.74
CA VAL A 113 -7.99 -7.00 -9.12
C VAL A 113 -8.78 -7.69 -10.24
N PRO A 114 -8.97 -9.02 -10.21
CA PRO A 114 -9.87 -9.70 -11.14
C PRO A 114 -11.31 -9.15 -11.00
N GLY A 115 -12.00 -8.93 -12.13
CA GLY A 115 -13.33 -8.31 -12.13
C GLY A 115 -14.34 -9.05 -11.25
N GLU A 116 -14.38 -10.38 -11.33
CA GLU A 116 -15.25 -11.21 -10.49
C GLU A 116 -14.96 -11.02 -9.00
N THR A 117 -13.68 -11.02 -8.60
CA THR A 117 -13.28 -10.77 -7.21
C THR A 117 -13.77 -9.42 -6.72
N LEU A 118 -13.71 -8.38 -7.54
CA LEU A 118 -14.18 -7.05 -7.18
C LEU A 118 -15.70 -7.00 -7.03
N ILE A 119 -16.45 -7.67 -7.91
CA ILE A 119 -17.92 -7.76 -7.83
C ILE A 119 -18.33 -8.49 -6.55
N GLN A 120 -17.72 -9.64 -6.27
CA GLN A 120 -17.98 -10.39 -5.04
C GLN A 120 -17.63 -9.57 -3.79
N ALA A 121 -16.47 -8.91 -3.78
CA ALA A 121 -16.07 -8.05 -2.68
C ALA A 121 -17.01 -6.86 -2.48
N ALA A 122 -17.53 -6.27 -3.56
CA ALA A 122 -18.51 -5.18 -3.47
C ALA A 122 -19.82 -5.67 -2.86
N ALA A 123 -20.28 -6.87 -3.21
CA ALA A 123 -21.48 -7.48 -2.66
C ALA A 123 -21.33 -7.88 -1.18
N ARG A 124 -20.18 -8.47 -0.80
CA ARG A 124 -19.90 -8.91 0.57
C ARG A 124 -19.36 -7.82 1.49
N GLY A 125 -18.91 -6.72 0.91
CA GLY A 125 -18.39 -5.57 1.64
C GLY A 125 -16.89 -5.63 1.96
N GLN A 126 -16.14 -6.65 1.53
CA GLN A 126 -14.70 -6.75 1.81
C GLN A 126 -13.86 -7.29 0.64
N LEU A 127 -12.77 -6.58 0.33
CA LEU A 127 -11.70 -7.00 -0.58
C LEU A 127 -10.42 -7.20 0.22
N LEU A 128 -9.69 -8.29 0.00
CA LEU A 128 -8.43 -8.60 0.68
C LEU A 128 -7.26 -8.66 -0.31
N GLY A 129 -6.23 -7.85 -0.08
CA GLY A 129 -4.95 -7.89 -0.79
C GLY A 129 -3.83 -8.42 0.10
N ARG A 130 -3.16 -9.50 -0.31
CA ARG A 130 -2.01 -10.09 0.38
C ARG A 130 -0.73 -9.94 -0.44
N LEU A 131 0.35 -9.50 0.19
CA LEU A 131 1.64 -9.30 -0.49
C LEU A 131 2.84 -9.49 0.44
N ARG A 132 4.00 -9.74 -0.15
CA ARG A 132 5.30 -9.56 0.51
C ARG A 132 5.65 -8.07 0.48
N LEU A 133 6.24 -7.53 1.54
CA LEU A 133 6.61 -6.12 1.64
C LEU A 133 8.09 -5.85 1.33
N SER A 134 8.88 -6.90 1.08
CA SER A 134 10.21 -6.82 0.51
C SER A 134 10.24 -7.23 -0.97
N ASP A 135 11.18 -6.69 -1.73
CA ASP A 135 11.54 -7.17 -3.06
C ASP A 135 12.45 -8.41 -3.00
N ALA A 136 12.84 -8.95 -4.16
CA ALA A 136 13.70 -10.13 -4.28
C ALA A 136 15.11 -9.93 -3.71
N LYS A 137 15.54 -8.69 -3.45
CA LYS A 137 16.82 -8.34 -2.82
C LYS A 137 16.66 -8.04 -1.33
N GLY A 138 15.46 -8.19 -0.77
CA GLY A 138 15.16 -7.84 0.61
C GLY A 138 14.96 -6.34 0.86
N ASN A 139 14.93 -5.49 -0.18
CA ASN A 139 14.70 -4.07 0.00
C ASN A 139 13.19 -3.78 0.07
N PRO A 140 12.78 -2.59 0.54
CA PRO A 140 11.37 -2.26 0.58
C PRO A 140 10.71 -2.34 -0.81
N LEU A 141 9.54 -2.98 -0.89
CA LEU A 141 8.79 -3.15 -2.13
C LEU A 141 8.44 -1.78 -2.74
N CYS A 142 8.56 -1.63 -4.06
CA CYS A 142 8.32 -0.36 -4.73
C CYS A 142 7.70 -0.46 -6.12
N ALA A 143 7.49 0.70 -6.75
CA ALA A 143 7.02 0.88 -8.11
C ALA A 143 5.58 0.39 -8.34
N SER A 144 5.38 -0.60 -9.20
CA SER A 144 4.05 -1.11 -9.58
C SER A 144 3.85 -2.52 -9.07
N VAL A 145 2.84 -2.70 -8.22
CA VAL A 145 2.47 -3.97 -7.62
C VAL A 145 1.13 -4.42 -8.21
N ARG A 146 1.20 -5.50 -8.97
CA ARG A 146 0.09 -6.23 -9.60
C ARG A 146 0.31 -7.72 -9.35
N PRO A 147 -0.69 -8.59 -9.54
CA PRO A 147 -0.43 -10.02 -9.59
C PRO A 147 0.75 -10.35 -10.52
N PRO A 148 1.65 -11.27 -10.12
CA PRO A 148 1.57 -12.14 -8.94
C PRO A 148 2.15 -11.54 -7.64
N LEU A 149 2.63 -10.29 -7.62
CA LEU A 149 3.23 -9.69 -6.42
C LEU A 149 2.22 -9.39 -5.30
N ILE A 150 0.94 -9.27 -5.65
CA ILE A 150 -0.19 -9.15 -4.73
C ILE A 150 -1.27 -10.14 -5.15
N ALA A 151 -1.84 -10.85 -4.17
CA ALA A 151 -2.98 -11.72 -4.34
C ALA A 151 -4.24 -11.00 -3.84
N TRP A 152 -5.21 -10.81 -4.72
CA TRP A 152 -6.52 -10.22 -4.38
C TRP A 152 -7.57 -11.32 -4.22
N SER A 153 -8.37 -11.24 -3.17
CA SER A 153 -9.43 -12.21 -2.87
C SER A 153 -10.62 -11.53 -2.19
N CYS A 154 -11.78 -12.17 -2.25
CA CYS A 154 -12.93 -11.84 -1.43
C CYS A 154 -13.03 -12.94 -0.35
N PRO A 155 -12.74 -12.64 0.93
CA PRO A 155 -12.89 -13.63 1.99
C PRO A 155 -14.36 -14.06 2.13
N GLU A 156 -14.56 -15.25 2.71
CA GLU A 156 -15.89 -15.78 3.04
C GLU A 156 -16.61 -14.95 4.10
#